data_AF-A0A358QML6-F1
#
_entry.id   AF-A0A358QML6-F1
#
_cell.length_a   1.000
_cell.length_b   1.000
_cell.length_c   1.000
_cell.angle_alpha   90.00
_cell.angle_beta   90.00
_cell.angle_gamma   90.00
#
_symmetry.space_group_name_H-M   'P 1'
#
loop_
_entity.id
_entity.type
_entity.pdbx_description
1 polymer ?
#
loop_
_entity_poly.entity_id
_entity_poly.type
_entity_poly.pdbx_seq_one_letter_code
_entity_poly.pdbx_strand_id
1 'polypeptide(L)'
;GAAKVEAVRRLAAAYRVDLERSFAYGDGTGDIPMLLAVGNPNAVNPDHRLRAAAVQHGWPQLHFRGRDGLSWLDDPGWPFGPAWTGASSWRADSGDTLGGEPVVEGVSTPAY
;
A
#
# COMPACT_ATOMS: atom_id res chain seq x y z
N GLY A 1 -5.42 2.69 6.86
CA GLY A 1 -5.99 4.04 7.08
C GLY A 1 -7.33 3.93 7.79
N ALA A 2 -7.85 5.02 8.36
CA ALA A 2 -9.06 5.02 9.21
C ALA A 2 -10.28 4.33 8.57
N ALA A 3 -10.45 4.43 7.26
CA ALA A 3 -11.54 3.76 6.53
C ALA A 3 -11.48 2.23 6.58
N LYS A 4 -10.29 1.62 6.57
CA LYS A 4 -10.12 0.15 6.72
C LYS A 4 -10.55 -0.31 8.11
N VAL A 5 -10.22 0.47 9.14
CA VAL A 5 -10.51 0.15 10.54
C VAL A 5 -12.03 0.12 10.78
N GLU A 6 -12.73 1.12 10.25
CA GLU A 6 -14.18 1.19 10.35
C GLU A 6 -14.87 0.05 9.58
N ALA A 7 -14.35 -0.29 8.39
CA ALA A 7 -14.86 -1.42 7.62
C ALA A 7 -14.69 -2.76 8.37
N VAL A 8 -13.53 -2.99 9.00
CA VAL A 8 -13.27 -4.20 9.81
C VAL A 8 -14.20 -4.27 11.02
N ARG A 9 -14.42 -3.14 11.71
CA ARG A 9 -15.33 -3.09 12.87
C ARG A 9 -16.78 -3.34 12.48
N ARG A 10 -17.26 -2.74 11.38
CA ARG A 10 -18.59 -3.00 10.83
C ARG A 10 -18.76 -4.46 10.43
N LEU A 11 -17.76 -5.05 9.77
CA LEU A 11 -17.77 -6.46 9.38
C LEU A 11 -17.82 -7.37 10.63
N ALA A 12 -16.97 -7.12 11.61
CA ALA A 12 -16.94 -7.91 12.84
C ALA A 12 -18.28 -7.87 13.59
N ALA A 13 -18.91 -6.70 13.68
CA ALA A 13 -20.23 -6.53 14.28
C ALA A 13 -21.34 -7.23 13.47
N ALA A 14 -21.28 -7.16 12.13
CA ALA A 14 -22.26 -7.79 11.25
C ALA A 14 -22.21 -9.32 11.30
N TYR A 15 -21.01 -9.90 11.43
CA TYR A 15 -20.80 -11.35 11.37
C TYR A 15 -20.56 -12.00 12.75
N ARG A 16 -20.68 -11.24 13.86
CA ARG A 16 -20.41 -11.70 15.24
C ARG A 16 -19.05 -12.41 15.36
N VAL A 17 -18.04 -11.85 14.72
CA VAL A 17 -16.68 -12.41 14.72
C VAL A 17 -15.99 -12.01 16.01
N ASP A 18 -15.54 -13.01 16.77
CA ASP A 18 -14.70 -12.82 17.94
C ASP A 18 -13.28 -12.43 17.48
N LEU A 19 -12.97 -11.14 17.59
CA LEU A 19 -11.69 -10.58 17.16
C LEU A 19 -10.53 -11.05 18.04
N GLU A 20 -10.77 -11.43 19.29
CA GLU A 20 -9.72 -11.94 20.19
C GLU A 20 -9.22 -13.33 19.75
N ARG A 21 -10.06 -14.11 19.07
CA ARG A 21 -9.66 -15.42 18.52
C ARG A 21 -9.29 -15.36 17.05
N SER A 22 -9.36 -14.17 16.45
CA SER A 22 -9.12 -13.95 15.03
C SER A 22 -7.65 -13.69 14.73
N PHE A 23 -7.27 -14.01 13.50
CA PHE A 23 -5.95 -13.73 12.93
C PHE A 23 -6.06 -12.59 11.93
N ALA A 24 -5.09 -11.68 11.93
CA ALA A 24 -4.99 -10.64 10.92
C ALA A 24 -3.57 -10.52 10.39
N TYR A 25 -3.47 -10.16 9.11
CA TYR A 25 -2.22 -9.97 8.40
C TYR A 25 -2.20 -8.56 7.82
N GLY A 26 -1.07 -7.86 7.93
CA GLY A 26 -0.90 -6.52 7.37
C GLY A 26 0.54 -6.29 6.94
N ASP A 27 0.73 -5.51 5.89
CA ASP A 27 2.03 -5.21 5.28
C ASP A 27 2.45 -3.74 5.42
N GLY A 28 1.49 -2.84 5.63
CA GLY A 28 1.74 -1.41 5.78
C GLY A 28 1.29 -0.82 7.11
N THR A 29 1.80 0.39 7.39
CA THR A 29 1.43 1.24 8.52
C THR A 29 -0.08 1.40 8.68
N GLY A 30 -0.80 1.44 7.55
CA GLY A 30 -2.25 1.64 7.51
C GLY A 30 -3.05 0.54 8.19
N ASP A 31 -2.46 -0.63 8.39
CA ASP A 31 -3.08 -1.82 8.97
C ASP A 31 -2.79 -1.96 10.48
N ILE A 32 -1.93 -1.10 11.05
CA ILE A 32 -1.60 -1.11 12.49
C ILE A 32 -2.85 -1.09 13.39
N PRO A 33 -3.87 -0.21 13.17
CA PRO A 33 -5.01 -0.19 14.08
C PRO A 33 -5.91 -1.44 13.95
N MET A 34 -5.87 -2.13 12.80
CA MET A 34 -6.56 -3.41 12.63
C MET A 34 -5.79 -4.52 13.36
N LEU A 35 -4.46 -4.54 13.23
CA LEU A 35 -3.61 -5.52 13.92
C LEU A 35 -3.69 -5.37 15.44
N LEU A 36 -3.82 -4.14 15.96
CA LEU A 36 -4.05 -3.89 17.39
C LEU A 36 -5.40 -4.39 17.90
N ALA A 37 -6.38 -4.60 17.02
CA ALA A 37 -7.74 -4.97 17.41
C ALA A 37 -7.99 -6.48 17.45
N VAL A 38 -7.07 -7.31 16.96
CA VAL A 38 -7.20 -8.77 16.94
C VAL A 38 -6.29 -9.44 17.97
N GLY A 39 -6.63 -10.65 18.40
CA GLY A 39 -5.78 -11.40 19.33
C GLY A 39 -4.56 -12.06 18.71
N ASN A 40 -4.56 -12.34 17.39
CA ASN A 40 -3.43 -13.00 16.71
C ASN A 40 -2.92 -12.19 15.49
N PRO A 41 -2.28 -11.03 15.71
CA PRO A 41 -1.73 -10.20 14.63
C PRO A 41 -0.43 -10.76 14.05
N ASN A 42 -0.26 -10.63 12.73
CA ASN A 42 0.95 -11.00 12.01
C ASN A 42 1.35 -9.90 11.01
N ALA A 43 2.59 -9.44 11.10
CA ALA A 43 3.13 -8.44 10.16
C ALA A 43 3.79 -9.15 8.97
N VAL A 44 3.34 -8.89 7.76
CA VAL A 44 3.79 -9.54 6.53
C VAL A 44 4.60 -8.55 5.71
N ASN A 45 5.88 -8.83 5.43
CA ASN A 45 6.76 -7.91 4.70
C ASN A 45 6.66 -6.45 5.19
N PRO A 46 6.76 -6.20 6.52
CA PRO A 46 6.39 -4.92 7.09
C PRO A 46 7.25 -3.77 6.56
N ASP A 47 6.58 -2.66 6.24
CA ASP A 47 7.23 -1.36 6.07
C ASP A 47 7.95 -0.91 7.36
N HIS A 48 8.77 0.14 7.28
CA HIS A 48 9.57 0.59 8.42
C HIS A 48 8.73 0.90 9.69
N ARG A 49 7.55 1.48 9.52
CA ARG A 49 6.68 1.89 10.64
C ARG A 49 5.92 0.70 11.21
N LEU A 50 5.41 -0.19 10.37
CA LEU A 50 4.78 -1.44 10.81
C LEU A 50 5.80 -2.36 11.49
N ARG A 51 7.06 -2.37 11.03
CA ARG A 51 8.15 -3.10 11.68
C ARG A 51 8.39 -2.59 13.10
N ALA A 52 8.45 -1.27 13.29
CA ALA A 52 8.59 -0.67 14.62
C ALA A 52 7.43 -1.06 15.55
N ALA A 53 6.19 -0.98 15.04
CA ALA A 53 5.00 -1.41 15.80
C ALA A 53 5.03 -2.92 16.11
N ALA A 54 5.42 -3.76 15.16
CA ALA A 54 5.53 -5.20 15.36
C ALA A 54 6.58 -5.55 16.44
N VAL A 55 7.72 -4.86 16.45
CA VAL A 55 8.73 -5.03 17.50
C VAL A 55 8.19 -4.56 18.86
N GLN A 56 7.52 -3.41 18.90
CA GLN A 56 6.94 -2.86 20.14
C GLN A 56 5.88 -3.77 20.76
N HIS A 57 5.04 -4.39 19.94
CA HIS A 57 3.93 -5.23 20.38
C HIS A 57 4.23 -6.73 20.34
N GLY A 58 5.46 -7.13 19.96
CA GLY A 58 5.89 -8.52 19.92
C GLY A 58 5.20 -9.35 18.82
N TRP A 59 4.77 -8.72 17.73
CA TRP A 59 4.08 -9.42 16.64
C TRP A 59 5.06 -10.22 15.77
N PRO A 60 4.69 -11.44 15.34
CA PRO A 60 5.44 -12.19 14.35
C PRO A 60 5.61 -11.40 13.04
N GLN A 61 6.81 -11.45 12.48
CA GLN A 61 7.15 -10.85 11.20
C GLN A 61 7.39 -11.94 10.16
N LEU A 62 6.49 -12.05 9.20
CA LEU A 62 6.56 -13.01 8.11
C LEU A 62 7.18 -12.34 6.89
N HIS A 63 8.30 -12.87 6.43
CA HIS A 63 8.99 -12.39 5.24
C HIS A 63 8.77 -13.35 4.08
N PHE A 64 8.04 -12.91 3.06
CA PHE A 64 7.86 -13.64 1.80
C PHE A 64 8.66 -12.94 0.72
N ARG A 65 9.48 -13.71 0.00
CA ARG A 65 10.12 -13.22 -1.22
C ARG A 65 9.06 -12.99 -2.28
N GLY A 66 9.25 -11.94 -3.08
CA GLY A 66 8.44 -11.73 -4.28
C GLY A 66 8.47 -12.98 -5.15
N ARG A 67 7.37 -13.27 -5.82
CA ARG A 67 7.34 -14.33 -6.83
C ARG A 67 8.28 -13.91 -7.96
N ASP A 68 9.39 -14.63 -8.16
CA ASP A 68 10.27 -14.49 -9.33
C ASP A 68 9.51 -14.65 -10.67
N GLY A 69 8.28 -15.18 -10.60
CA GLY A 69 7.35 -15.45 -11.69
C GLY A 69 6.47 -14.29 -12.13
N LEU A 70 6.95 -13.05 -12.10
CA LEU A 70 6.50 -11.99 -13.02
C LEU A 70 7.60 -11.59 -14.01
N SER A 71 8.75 -12.27 -14.01
CA SER A 71 9.79 -12.08 -15.04
C SER A 71 9.28 -12.32 -16.47
N TRP A 72 8.16 -13.02 -16.66
CA TRP A 72 7.49 -13.15 -17.95
C TRP A 72 6.74 -11.86 -18.38
N LEU A 73 6.46 -10.91 -17.48
CA LEU A 73 6.02 -9.55 -17.85
C LEU A 73 7.16 -8.73 -18.45
N ASP A 74 8.41 -9.10 -18.11
CA ASP A 74 9.62 -8.53 -18.69
C ASP A 74 10.05 -9.27 -19.98
N ASP A 75 9.27 -10.26 -20.44
CA ASP A 75 9.52 -10.98 -21.69
C ASP A 75 9.14 -10.10 -22.90
N PRO A 76 10.10 -9.73 -23.76
CA PRO A 76 9.84 -8.92 -24.96
C PRO A 76 8.95 -9.63 -26.01
N GLY A 77 8.72 -10.94 -25.88
CA GLY A 77 7.84 -11.73 -26.73
C GLY A 77 6.37 -11.82 -26.28
N TRP A 78 6.00 -11.21 -25.13
CA TRP A 78 4.64 -11.30 -24.62
C TRP A 78 3.68 -10.31 -25.33
N PRO A 79 2.51 -10.76 -25.83
CA PRO A 79 1.59 -9.92 -26.62
C PRO A 79 0.92 -8.78 -25.82
N PHE A 80 1.15 -8.69 -24.51
CA PHE A 80 0.71 -7.58 -23.63
C PHE A 80 1.85 -6.94 -22.83
N GLY A 81 3.12 -7.07 -23.27
CA GLY A 81 4.27 -6.39 -22.67
C GLY A 81 4.18 -4.85 -22.77
N PRO A 82 5.23 -4.11 -22.37
CA PRO A 82 5.32 -3.13 -21.28
C PRO A 82 4.42 -1.88 -21.37
N ALA A 83 3.19 -2.00 -21.86
CA ALA A 83 2.26 -0.88 -22.01
C ALA A 83 1.64 -0.39 -20.68
N TRP A 84 1.83 -1.14 -19.59
CA TRP A 84 1.26 -0.82 -18.26
C TRP A 84 2.30 -0.30 -17.27
N THR A 85 3.59 -0.28 -17.62
CA THR A 85 4.66 0.39 -16.86
C THR A 85 4.57 1.91 -17.01
N GLY A 86 3.38 2.47 -16.79
CA GLY A 86 3.18 3.85 -16.33
C GLY A 86 3.61 3.99 -14.86
N ALA A 87 4.73 3.35 -14.48
CA ALA A 87 5.36 3.54 -13.18
C ALA A 87 5.96 4.95 -13.19
N SER A 88 5.14 5.87 -12.70
CA SER A 88 5.50 7.22 -12.29
C SER A 88 6.90 7.22 -11.68
N SER A 89 7.83 7.91 -12.33
CA SER A 89 9.15 8.14 -11.78
C SER A 89 8.99 8.98 -10.51
N TRP A 90 8.95 8.32 -9.35
CA TRP A 90 9.31 8.93 -8.08
C TRP A 90 10.81 9.24 -8.12
N ARG A 91 11.15 10.26 -8.92
CA ARG A 91 12.46 10.89 -8.92
C ARG A 91 12.41 11.86 -7.74
N ALA A 92 12.95 11.42 -6.61
CA ALA A 92 13.35 12.33 -5.55
C ALA A 92 14.46 13.22 -6.12
N ASP A 93 14.06 14.38 -6.64
CA ASP A 93 14.96 15.46 -6.96
C ASP A 93 14.88 16.48 -5.83
N SER A 94 15.77 16.29 -4.85
CA SER A 94 16.05 17.29 -3.82
C SER A 94 17.29 18.05 -4.28
N GLY A 95 17.09 19.26 -4.81
CA GLY A 95 18.15 20.27 -4.92
C GLY A 95 18.30 20.89 -6.30
N ASP A 96 17.46 21.87 -6.64
CA ASP A 96 17.90 23.27 -6.76
C ASP A 96 16.73 24.16 -7.17
N THR A 97 16.38 25.12 -6.32
CA THR A 97 15.47 26.22 -6.66
C THR A 97 16.23 27.28 -7.43
N LEU A 98 16.02 27.36 -8.75
CA LEU A 98 16.19 28.60 -9.51
C LEU A 98 15.13 28.73 -10.61
N GLY A 99 14.17 29.62 -10.34
CA GLY A 99 13.56 30.56 -11.29
C GLY A 99 12.91 30.01 -12.56
N GLY A 100 11.58 30.10 -12.63
CA GLY A 100 10.86 30.08 -13.91
C GLY A 100 9.37 29.78 -13.75
N GLU A 101 8.55 30.82 -13.68
CA GLU A 101 7.08 30.75 -13.79
C GLU A 101 6.67 30.11 -15.13
N PRO A 102 5.79 29.10 -15.17
CA PRO A 102 5.09 28.75 -16.40
C PRO A 102 3.84 29.61 -16.55
N VAL A 103 3.90 30.51 -17.54
CA VAL A 103 2.78 31.28 -18.08
C VAL A 103 1.62 30.35 -18.44
N VAL A 104 0.45 30.63 -17.89
CA VAL A 104 -0.82 29.97 -18.22
C VAL A 104 -1.48 30.64 -19.42
N GLU A 105 -1.33 30.04 -20.60
CA GLU A 105 -2.25 30.22 -21.74
C GLU A 105 -2.99 28.88 -21.91
N GLY A 106 -4.31 28.73 -21.75
CA GLY A 106 -5.37 29.64 -22.15
C GLY A 106 -5.96 29.19 -23.49
N VAL A 107 -6.54 27.99 -23.57
CA VAL A 107 -7.38 27.62 -24.73
C VAL A 107 -8.73 27.07 -24.27
N SER A 108 -9.73 27.81 -24.72
CA SER A 108 -11.16 27.74 -24.49
C SER A 108 -11.78 26.43 -24.97
N THR A 109 -12.65 25.84 -24.15
CA THR A 109 -13.86 25.16 -24.63
C THR A 109 -14.88 26.24 -25.03
N PRO A 110 -15.77 25.99 -26.01
CA PRO A 110 -17.07 25.41 -25.65
C PRO A 110 -17.68 24.43 -26.68
N ALA A 111 -18.54 23.56 -26.11
CA ALA A 111 -19.82 23.04 -26.61
C ALA A 111 -19.91 22.32 -27.97
N TYR A 112 -20.05 20.99 -27.90
CA TYR A 112 -21.33 20.31 -28.20
C TYR A 112 -21.47 19.08 -27.30
#